data_AF-A0A5C1AKH7-F1
#
_entry.id   AF-A0A5C1AKH7-F1
#
_cell.length_a   1.000
_cell.length_b   1.000
_cell.length_c   1.000
_cell.angle_alpha   90.00
_cell.angle_beta   90.00
_cell.angle_gamma   90.00
#
_symmetry.space_group_name_H-M   'P 1'
#
loop_
_entity.id
_entity.type
_entity.pdbx_description
1 polymer ?
#
loop_
_entity_poly.entity_id
_entity_poly.type
_entity_poly.pdbx_seq_one_letter_code
_entity_poly.pdbx_strand_id
1 'polypeptide(L)'
;MPHPELEFFNSLTGKLEIELDTPAEPVANLLNLQASPDARIVRLELKAEVFDRETDESRPLTPAELDGVAFRGSSILLQSEDGEPVSHAAPNGSHFTVRELLRAVEETERQTRGGSEWLGGVDVHHVYFEGIHSDDGDVWEVDWGS
;
A
#
# COMPACT_ATOMS: atom_id res chain seq x y z
N MET A 1 19.53 9.34 1.19
CA MET A 1 20.49 8.39 1.81
C MET A 1 20.00 6.98 1.50
N PRO A 2 20.86 5.95 1.39
CA PRO A 2 20.36 4.60 1.21
C PRO A 2 19.60 4.14 2.47
N HIS A 3 18.43 3.52 2.27
CA HIS A 3 17.58 2.93 3.31
C HIS A 3 17.62 1.40 3.21
N PRO A 4 18.75 0.75 3.58
CA PRO A 4 18.86 -0.71 3.46
C PRO A 4 17.83 -1.46 4.32
N GLU A 5 17.29 -0.82 5.36
CA GLU A 5 16.19 -1.37 6.15
C GLU A 5 14.89 -1.60 5.34
N LEU A 6 14.71 -0.88 4.23
CA LEU A 6 13.55 -1.04 3.36
C LEU A 6 13.69 -2.22 2.38
N GLU A 7 14.88 -2.81 2.23
CA GLU A 7 15.09 -3.93 1.29
C GLU A 7 14.14 -5.09 1.57
N PHE A 8 13.97 -5.46 2.85
CA PHE A 8 13.02 -6.51 3.22
C PHE A 8 11.57 -6.07 2.96
N PHE A 9 11.21 -4.84 3.32
CA PHE A 9 9.86 -4.32 3.14
C PHE A 9 9.46 -4.24 1.65
N ASN A 10 10.36 -3.76 0.80
CA ASN A 10 10.15 -3.69 -0.66
C ASN A 10 10.29 -5.06 -1.35
N SER A 11 10.73 -6.10 -0.64
CA SER A 11 10.70 -7.48 -1.14
C SER A 11 9.37 -8.19 -0.87
N LEU A 12 8.50 -7.58 -0.07
CA LEU A 12 7.16 -8.11 0.17
C LEU A 12 6.33 -7.97 -1.09
N THR A 13 5.48 -8.98 -1.32
CA THR A 13 4.37 -8.87 -2.27
C THR A 13 3.08 -8.70 -1.47
N GLY A 14 1.99 -8.34 -2.11
CA GLY A 14 0.71 -8.32 -1.42
C GLY A 14 -0.43 -7.87 -2.29
N LYS A 15 -1.65 -8.07 -1.78
CA LYS A 15 -2.87 -7.58 -2.40
C LYS A 15 -3.59 -6.60 -1.49
N LEU A 16 -3.95 -5.46 -2.04
CA LEU A 16 -4.89 -4.53 -1.44
C LEU A 16 -6.32 -5.02 -1.71
N GLU A 17 -6.98 -5.49 -0.66
CA GLU A 17 -8.38 -5.88 -0.72
C GLU A 17 -9.26 -4.67 -0.39
N ILE A 18 -10.05 -4.24 -1.37
CA ILE A 18 -10.96 -3.10 -1.24
C ILE A 18 -12.39 -3.62 -1.33
N GLU A 19 -13.20 -3.28 -0.32
CA GLU A 19 -14.64 -3.51 -0.31
C GLU A 19 -15.33 -2.16 -0.42
N LEU A 20 -16.28 -2.06 -1.35
CA LEU A 20 -17.10 -0.88 -1.56
C LEU A 20 -18.53 -1.13 -1.06
N ASP A 21 -19.23 -0.05 -0.66
CA ASP A 21 -20.66 -0.11 -0.35
C ASP A 21 -21.53 -0.42 -1.59
N THR A 22 -21.01 -0.11 -2.77
CA THR A 22 -21.60 -0.38 -4.07
C THR A 22 -20.60 -1.18 -4.92
N PRO A 23 -20.97 -2.35 -5.48
CA PRO A 23 -20.05 -3.14 -6.30
C PRO A 23 -19.48 -2.36 -7.48
N ALA A 24 -18.19 -2.56 -7.77
CA ALA A 24 -17.57 -2.05 -8.99
C ALA A 24 -17.98 -2.89 -10.21
N GLU A 25 -18.05 -2.25 -11.38
CA GLU A 25 -18.47 -2.88 -12.63
C GLU A 25 -17.29 -3.09 -13.58
N PRO A 26 -17.26 -4.18 -14.36
CA PRO A 26 -16.18 -4.40 -15.34
C PRO A 26 -16.23 -3.39 -16.48
N VAL A 27 -15.06 -2.91 -16.89
CA VAL A 27 -14.92 -1.95 -17.98
C VAL A 27 -14.80 -2.69 -19.29
N ALA A 28 -15.94 -2.83 -19.97
CA ALA A 28 -16.04 -3.53 -21.25
C ALA A 28 -15.37 -4.93 -21.22
N ASN A 29 -14.29 -5.14 -21.98
CA ASN A 29 -13.53 -6.40 -22.05
C ASN A 29 -12.17 -6.32 -21.34
N LEU A 30 -11.95 -5.31 -20.50
CA LEU A 30 -10.72 -5.16 -19.72
C LEU A 30 -10.85 -5.86 -18.37
N LEU A 31 -9.71 -6.08 -17.71
CA LEU A 31 -9.68 -6.58 -16.32
C LEU A 31 -9.99 -5.46 -15.31
N ASN A 32 -9.97 -4.21 -15.74
CA ASN A 32 -10.27 -3.04 -14.93
C ASN A 32 -11.72 -3.04 -14.47
N LEU A 33 -11.92 -2.67 -13.21
CA LEU A 33 -13.22 -2.38 -12.64
C LEU A 33 -13.38 -0.87 -12.50
N GLN A 34 -14.60 -0.39 -12.65
CA GLN A 34 -15.00 0.99 -12.44
C GLN A 34 -15.94 1.05 -11.24
N ALA A 35 -15.54 1.79 -10.21
CA ALA A 35 -16.41 2.14 -9.11
C ALA A 35 -17.28 3.36 -9.48
N SER A 36 -18.47 3.46 -8.88
CA SER A 36 -19.27 4.69 -8.97
C SER A 36 -18.52 5.86 -8.30
N PRO A 37 -18.62 7.11 -8.79
CA PRO A 37 -18.08 8.28 -8.10
C PRO A 37 -18.63 8.48 -6.69
N ASP A 38 -19.83 7.96 -6.41
CA ASP A 38 -20.46 8.03 -5.08
C ASP A 38 -20.13 6.81 -4.19
N ALA A 39 -19.41 5.81 -4.70
CA ALA A 39 -19.07 4.61 -3.95
C ALA A 39 -18.13 4.95 -2.79
N ARG A 40 -18.30 4.24 -1.67
CA ARG A 40 -17.46 4.42 -0.48
C ARG A 40 -16.72 3.15 -0.15
N ILE A 41 -15.45 3.31 0.18
CA ILE A 41 -14.63 2.22 0.73
C ILE A 41 -15.15 1.89 2.13
N VAL A 42 -15.71 0.69 2.30
CA VAL A 42 -16.16 0.17 3.61
C VAL A 42 -15.07 -0.62 4.31
N ARG A 43 -14.20 -1.27 3.53
CA ARG A 43 -13.03 -2.00 4.02
C ARG A 43 -11.88 -1.83 3.05
N LEU A 44 -10.68 -1.67 3.60
CA LEU A 44 -9.43 -1.68 2.86
C LEU A 44 -8.39 -2.34 3.74
N GLU A 45 -7.74 -3.38 3.22
CA GLU A 45 -6.77 -4.21 3.93
C GLU A 45 -5.64 -4.63 2.98
N LEU A 46 -4.40 -4.40 3.38
CA LEU A 46 -3.22 -4.84 2.64
C LEU A 46 -2.78 -6.20 3.18
N LYS A 47 -3.00 -7.24 2.39
CA LYS A 47 -2.51 -8.58 2.66
C LYS A 47 -1.11 -8.74 2.07
N ALA A 48 -0.11 -8.29 2.83
CA ALA A 48 1.28 -8.51 2.51
C ALA A 48 1.71 -9.95 2.80
N GLU A 49 2.61 -10.46 1.97
CA GLU A 49 3.14 -11.82 1.99
C GLU A 49 4.62 -11.80 1.60
N VAL A 50 5.36 -12.82 2.03
CA VAL A 50 6.72 -13.07 1.53
C VAL A 50 6.61 -14.05 0.36
N PHE A 51 7.17 -13.67 -0.78
CA PHE A 51 7.27 -14.55 -1.94
C PHE A 51 8.57 -15.38 -1.86
N ASP A 52 8.43 -16.70 -1.76
CA ASP A 52 9.56 -17.62 -1.76
C ASP A 52 9.92 -18.02 -3.19
N ARG A 53 11.06 -17.53 -3.68
CA ARG A 53 11.54 -17.79 -5.04
C ARG A 53 12.00 -19.23 -5.27
N GLU A 54 12.30 -19.99 -4.22
CA GLU A 54 12.70 -21.39 -4.35
C GLU A 54 11.49 -22.28 -4.57
N THR A 55 10.36 -21.97 -3.93
CA THR A 55 9.13 -22.74 -4.03
C THR A 55 8.10 -22.15 -5.00
N ASP A 56 8.28 -20.91 -5.45
CA ASP A 56 7.32 -20.15 -6.26
C ASP A 56 5.96 -19.98 -5.55
N GLU A 57 6.01 -19.88 -4.22
CA GLU A 57 4.83 -19.79 -3.35
C GLU A 57 4.90 -18.57 -2.43
N SER A 58 3.75 -17.96 -2.18
CA SER A 58 3.61 -16.92 -1.16
C SER A 58 3.31 -17.52 0.21
N ARG A 59 3.87 -16.90 1.25
CA ARG A 59 3.57 -17.23 2.64
C ARG A 59 3.25 -15.98 3.47
N PRO A 60 2.46 -16.11 4.54
CA PRO A 60 2.26 -15.01 5.47
C PRO A 60 3.58 -14.61 6.15
N LEU A 61 3.66 -13.34 6.57
CA LEU A 61 4.75 -12.86 7.40
C LEU A 61 4.69 -13.50 8.79
N THR A 62 5.84 -13.89 9.30
CA THR A 62 5.99 -14.35 10.68
C THR A 62 5.91 -13.18 11.67
N PRO A 63 5.63 -13.42 12.96
CA PRO A 63 5.66 -12.35 13.97
C PRO A 63 7.02 -11.63 14.04
N ALA A 64 8.13 -12.36 13.91
CA ALA A 64 9.47 -11.78 13.95
C ALA A 64 9.75 -10.86 12.74
N GLU A 65 9.27 -11.22 11.55
CA GLU A 65 9.37 -10.37 10.36
C GLU A 65 8.51 -9.11 10.50
N LEU A 66 7.28 -9.25 11.01
CA LEU A 66 6.38 -8.12 11.25
C LEU A 66 6.92 -7.10 12.25
N ASP A 67 7.68 -7.56 13.25
CA ASP A 67 8.25 -6.72 14.30
C ASP A 67 9.67 -6.22 13.92
N GLY A 68 10.19 -6.62 12.75
CA GLY A 68 11.44 -6.12 12.20
C GLY A 68 11.36 -4.65 11.82
N VAL A 69 12.48 -3.91 11.93
CA VAL A 69 12.54 -2.48 11.55
C VAL A 69 12.48 -2.37 10.03
N ALA A 70 11.49 -1.65 9.51
CA ALA A 70 11.31 -1.39 8.08
C ALA A 70 11.78 0.01 7.68
N PHE A 71 11.63 1.01 8.55
CA PHE A 71 12.03 2.39 8.26
C PHE A 71 12.55 3.10 9.50
N ARG A 72 13.69 3.78 9.39
CA ARG A 72 14.28 4.57 10.49
C ARG A 72 13.94 6.04 10.34
N GLY A 73 13.00 6.51 11.15
CA GLY A 73 12.60 7.91 11.23
C GLY A 73 11.43 8.07 12.22
N SER A 74 11.32 9.26 12.82
CA SER A 74 10.19 9.60 13.69
C SER A 74 8.88 9.80 12.92
N SER A 75 8.98 10.03 11.61
CA SER A 75 7.87 10.22 10.71
C SER A 75 8.23 9.80 9.29
N ILE A 76 7.23 9.46 8.50
CA ILE A 76 7.32 9.21 7.07
C ILE A 76 6.17 9.93 6.36
N LEU A 77 6.41 10.40 5.14
CA LEU A 77 5.40 11.02 4.30
C LEU A 77 5.15 10.08 3.12
N LEU A 78 3.98 9.45 3.08
CA LEU A 78 3.62 8.45 2.06
C LEU A 78 2.70 9.07 1.02
N GLN A 79 2.88 8.73 -0.25
CA GLN A 79 2.06 9.19 -1.35
C GLN A 79 1.57 8.00 -2.16
N SER A 80 0.28 7.90 -2.39
CA SER A 80 -0.31 6.95 -3.36
C SER A 80 -0.24 7.56 -4.78
N GLU A 81 -0.39 6.74 -5.82
CA GLU A 81 -0.08 7.07 -7.24
C GLU A 81 -0.60 8.45 -7.73
N ASP A 82 -1.78 8.90 -7.28
CA ASP A 82 -2.33 10.24 -7.59
C ASP A 82 -2.83 10.98 -6.33
N GLY A 83 -2.36 10.57 -5.16
CA GLY A 83 -2.81 11.08 -3.87
C GLY A 83 -2.02 12.28 -3.35
N GLU A 84 -2.63 13.08 -2.50
CA GLU A 84 -1.89 14.02 -1.65
C GLU A 84 -1.02 13.24 -0.63
N PRO A 85 0.22 13.67 -0.35
CA PRO A 85 1.06 13.00 0.62
C PRO A 85 0.48 13.01 2.04
N VAL A 86 0.47 11.85 2.70
CA VAL A 86 -0.06 11.62 4.05
C VAL A 86 1.09 11.39 5.02
N SER A 87 1.15 12.20 6.08
CA SER A 87 2.19 12.08 7.10
C SER A 87 1.80 11.09 8.19
N HIS A 88 2.70 10.17 8.50
CA HIS A 88 2.57 9.18 9.56
C HIS A 88 3.68 9.36 10.58
N ALA A 89 3.36 9.27 11.87
CA ALA A 89 4.33 9.29 12.95
C ALA A 89 4.66 7.87 13.42
N ALA A 90 5.94 7.60 13.67
CA ALA A 90 6.39 6.34 14.25
C ALA A 90 5.78 6.19 15.66
N PRO A 91 5.10 5.08 16.00
CA PRO A 91 4.47 4.92 17.32
C PRO A 91 5.44 5.02 18.49
N ASN A 92 6.69 4.59 18.30
CA ASN A 92 7.76 4.72 19.29
C ASN A 92 8.57 6.02 19.16
N GLY A 93 8.24 6.88 18.19
CA GLY A 93 8.91 8.17 17.93
C GLY A 93 10.26 8.08 17.23
N SER A 94 10.70 6.91 16.75
CA SER A 94 12.05 6.71 16.20
C SER A 94 12.14 5.85 14.94
N HIS A 95 11.25 4.86 14.78
CA HIS A 95 11.24 3.97 13.63
C HIS A 95 9.88 3.30 13.45
N PHE A 96 9.65 2.76 12.26
CA PHE A 96 8.51 1.91 11.95
C PHE A 96 8.99 0.46 11.84
N THR A 97 8.26 -0.44 12.48
CA THR A 97 8.32 -1.86 12.16
C THR A 97 7.62 -2.15 10.84
N VAL A 98 7.85 -3.34 10.24
CA VAL A 98 7.13 -3.77 9.02
C VAL A 98 5.62 -3.67 9.22
N ARG A 99 5.11 -4.12 10.37
CA ARG A 99 3.69 -4.01 10.72
C ARG A 99 3.19 -2.57 10.74
N GLU A 100 3.96 -1.67 11.33
CA GLU A 100 3.57 -0.26 11.46
C GLU A 100 3.62 0.46 10.11
N LEU A 101 4.59 0.13 9.26
CA LEU A 101 4.71 0.70 7.93
C LEU A 101 3.63 0.17 6.99
N LEU A 102 3.29 -1.13 7.03
CA LEU A 102 2.14 -1.68 6.30
C LEU A 102 0.83 -0.96 6.67
N ARG A 103 0.61 -0.69 7.96
CA ARG A 103 -0.56 0.08 8.42
C ARG A 103 -0.55 1.53 7.93
N ALA A 104 0.62 2.16 7.88
CA ALA A 104 0.75 3.51 7.33
C ALA A 104 0.41 3.53 5.83
N VAL A 105 0.82 2.50 5.07
CA VAL A 105 0.42 2.32 3.67
C VAL A 105 -1.09 2.14 3.56
N GLU A 106 -1.69 1.21 4.29
CA GLU A 106 -3.15 1.00 4.30
C GLU A 106 -3.93 2.28 4.59
N GLU A 107 -3.49 3.06 5.58
CA GLU A 107 -4.15 4.30 5.96
C GLU A 107 -3.97 5.40 4.90
N THR A 108 -2.81 5.45 4.24
CA THR A 108 -2.58 6.33 3.08
C THR A 108 -3.57 6.01 1.97
N GLU A 109 -3.65 4.73 1.57
CA GLU A 109 -4.56 4.29 0.51
C GLU A 109 -6.03 4.54 0.86
N ARG A 110 -6.41 4.37 2.14
CA ARG A 110 -7.76 4.69 2.61
C ARG A 110 -8.10 6.16 2.43
N GLN A 111 -7.15 7.05 2.71
CA GLN A 111 -7.35 8.50 2.61
C GLN A 111 -7.31 8.99 1.15
N THR A 112 -6.44 8.44 0.32
CA THR A 112 -6.21 8.92 -1.05
C THR A 112 -7.19 8.31 -2.04
N ARG A 113 -7.46 7.00 -2.00
CA ARG A 113 -8.34 6.33 -2.98
C ARG A 113 -9.79 6.76 -2.87
N GLY A 114 -10.26 7.10 -1.67
CA GLY A 114 -11.60 7.63 -1.49
C GLY A 114 -11.86 8.94 -2.25
N GLY A 115 -10.80 9.64 -2.67
CA GLY A 115 -10.88 10.87 -3.47
C GLY A 115 -10.34 10.73 -4.89
N SER A 116 -9.99 9.54 -5.36
CA SER A 116 -9.48 9.35 -6.72
C SER A 116 -10.60 9.54 -7.76
N GLU A 117 -10.22 9.89 -8.98
CA GLU A 117 -11.12 9.95 -10.15
C GLU A 117 -10.77 8.88 -11.20
N TRP A 118 -10.18 7.76 -10.78
CA TRP A 118 -9.80 6.67 -11.67
C TRP A 118 -11.02 6.11 -12.40
N LEU A 119 -11.01 6.22 -13.72
CA LEU A 119 -12.18 5.93 -14.58
C LEU A 119 -13.46 6.64 -14.12
N GLY A 120 -13.34 7.83 -13.52
CA GLY A 120 -14.45 8.61 -12.99
C GLY A 120 -14.98 8.15 -11.63
N GLY A 121 -14.23 7.34 -10.88
CA GLY A 121 -14.60 6.91 -9.52
C GLY A 121 -13.40 6.46 -8.68
N VAL A 122 -13.69 5.67 -7.63
CA VAL A 122 -12.69 5.14 -6.70
C VAL A 122 -11.76 4.14 -7.39
N ASP A 123 -10.45 4.27 -7.20
CA ASP A 123 -9.44 3.36 -7.73
C ASP A 123 -9.48 2.01 -6.98
N VAL A 124 -9.87 0.98 -7.72
CA VAL A 124 -9.89 -0.43 -7.29
C VAL A 124 -9.04 -1.33 -8.19
N HIS A 125 -8.18 -0.77 -9.05
CA HIS A 125 -7.41 -1.52 -10.04
C HIS A 125 -5.98 -1.84 -9.57
N HIS A 126 -5.24 -0.84 -9.08
CA HIS A 126 -3.84 -1.00 -8.68
C HIS A 126 -3.74 -1.66 -7.31
N VAL A 127 -3.83 -2.98 -7.26
CA VAL A 127 -3.98 -3.71 -5.98
C VAL A 127 -2.79 -4.58 -5.62
N TYR A 128 -1.77 -4.72 -6.48
CA TYR A 128 -0.58 -5.49 -6.14
C TYR A 128 0.50 -4.60 -5.55
N PHE A 129 0.93 -4.87 -4.32
CA PHE A 129 1.93 -4.05 -3.64
C PHE A 129 3.33 -4.30 -4.20
N GLU A 130 4.04 -3.23 -4.58
CA GLU A 130 5.39 -3.27 -5.17
C GLU A 130 6.46 -2.52 -4.36
N GLY A 131 6.12 -2.10 -3.14
CA GLY A 131 7.03 -1.43 -2.21
C GLY A 131 6.79 0.07 -2.12
N ILE A 132 7.74 0.76 -1.48
CA ILE A 132 7.78 2.21 -1.42
C ILE A 132 9.14 2.74 -1.89
N HIS A 133 9.14 3.83 -2.65
CA HIS A 133 10.35 4.40 -3.24
C HIS A 133 10.36 5.92 -3.11
N SER A 134 11.54 6.52 -3.17
CA SER A 134 11.71 7.97 -3.18
C SER A 134 12.82 8.32 -4.14
N ASP A 135 12.51 9.16 -5.13
CA ASP A 135 13.47 9.52 -6.18
C ASP A 135 14.50 10.58 -5.72
N ASP A 136 14.14 11.51 -4.83
CA ASP A 136 15.09 12.52 -4.28
C ASP A 136 14.50 13.37 -3.12
N GLY A 137 13.47 12.88 -2.41
CA GLY A 137 12.69 13.71 -1.48
C GLY A 137 12.32 13.07 -0.14
N ASP A 138 11.63 13.84 0.69
CA ASP A 138 11.06 13.37 1.96
C ASP A 138 9.72 12.61 1.77
N VAL A 139 9.20 12.58 0.54
CA VAL A 139 7.99 11.86 0.14
C VAL A 139 8.38 10.48 -0.40
N TRP A 140 7.63 9.47 0.01
CA TRP A 140 7.79 8.08 -0.39
C TRP A 140 6.54 7.67 -1.16
N GLU A 141 6.71 7.38 -2.44
CA GLU A 141 5.65 6.88 -3.31
C GLU A 141 5.38 5.41 -2.98
N VAL A 142 4.11 5.05 -2.92
CA VAL A 142 3.63 3.67 -2.76
C VAL A 142 3.34 3.12 -4.14
N ASP A 143 4.13 2.14 -4.55
CA ASP A 143 4.05 1.57 -5.89
C ASP A 143 3.06 0.41 -5.91
N TRP A 144 2.21 0.42 -6.92
CA TRP A 144 1.16 -0.58 -7.12
C TRP A 144 1.17 -1.14 -8.54
N GLY A 145 1.12 -2.46 -8.66
CA GLY A 145 0.93 -3.18 -9.91
C GLY A 145 -0.54 -3.39 -10.27
N SER A 146 -0.80 -3.62 -11.56
CA SER A 146 -2.12 -3.92 -12.17
C SER A 146 -2.34 -5.41 -12.41
#